data_AF-A0A971CLA1-F1
#
_entry.id   AF-A0A971CLA1-F1
#
_cell.length_a   1.000
_cell.length_b   1.000
_cell.length_c   1.000
_cell.angle_alpha   90.00
_cell.angle_beta   90.00
_cell.angle_gamma   90.00
#
_symmetry.space_group_name_H-M   'P 1'
#
loop_
_entity.id
_entity.type
_entity.pdbx_description
1 polymer ?
#
loop_
_entity_poly.entity_id
_entity_poly.type
_entity_poly.pdbx_seq_one_letter_code
_entity_poly.pdbx_strand_id
1 'polypeptide(L)' 'MTDSKPKPQLRLKERMELLCVEMVEKGILFSEAMDQFERCFITEVLRRNNGNLIRTAAILGIHRNTLAKKVKGARAAHW' A
#
# COMPACT_ATOMS: atom_id res chain seq x y z
N MET A 1 22.43 17.03 -27.47
CA MET A 1 21.40 16.05 -27.08
C MET A 1 21.92 15.27 -25.88
N THR A 2 21.41 15.52 -24.68
CA THR A 2 21.81 14.78 -23.48
C THR A 2 21.07 13.44 -23.44
N ASP A 3 21.82 12.36 -23.62
CA ASP A 3 21.38 10.98 -23.45
C ASP A 3 21.04 10.76 -21.97
N SER A 4 19.75 10.90 -21.63
CA SER A 4 19.23 10.51 -20.32
C SER A 4 19.05 9.00 -20.34
N LYS A 5 20.12 8.27 -19.97
CA LYS A 5 20.06 6.82 -19.80
C LYS A 5 18.85 6.48 -18.92
N PRO A 6 18.03 5.49 -19.31
CA PRO A 6 16.86 5.10 -18.51
C PRO A 6 17.33 4.65 -17.14
N LYS A 7 16.78 5.27 -16.08
CA LYS A 7 17.02 4.87 -14.69
C LYS A 7 16.80 3.35 -14.57
N PRO A 8 17.77 2.58 -14.05
CA PRO A 8 17.60 1.14 -13.87
C PRO A 8 16.32 0.87 -13.09
N GLN A 9 15.43 0.05 -13.64
CA GLN A 9 14.23 -0.36 -12.92
C GLN A 9 14.64 -1.32 -11.81
N LEU A 10 14.58 -0.83 -10.58
CA LEU A 10 14.85 -1.63 -9.39
C LEU A 10 13.85 -2.78 -9.29
N ARG A 11 14.34 -3.96 -8.87
CA ARG A 11 13.49 -5.11 -8.54
C ARG A 11 12.60 -4.76 -7.34
N LEU A 12 11.45 -5.43 -7.22
CA LEU A 12 10.50 -5.16 -6.13
C LEU A 12 11.15 -5.27 -4.75
N LYS A 13 12.02 -6.27 -4.54
CA LYS A 13 12.77 -6.46 -3.30
C LYS A 13 13.62 -5.24 -2.95
N GLU A 14 14.41 -4.75 -3.90
CA GLU A 14 15.30 -3.60 -3.72
C GLU A 14 14.50 -2.32 -3.41
N ARG A 15 13.36 -2.14 -4.09
CA ARG A 15 12.46 -1.01 -3.81
C ARG A 15 11.88 -1.05 -2.40
N MET A 16 11.54 -2.24 -1.91
CA MET A 16 11.04 -2.42 -0.55
C MET A 16 12.14 -2.17 0.48
N GLU A 17 13.35 -2.68 0.26
CA GLU A 17 14.50 -2.45 1.14
C GLU A 17 14.84 -0.97 1.28
N LEU A 18 14.84 -0.22 0.16
CA LEU A 18 15.06 1.24 0.19
C LEU A 18 13.94 1.98 0.92
N LEU A 19 12.68 1.56 0.74
CA LEU A 19 11.56 2.14 1.47
C LEU A 19 11.70 1.91 2.98
N CYS A 20 12.11 0.71 3.41
CA CYS A 20 12.34 0.41 4.82
C CYS A 20 13.44 1.31 5.43
N VAL A 21 14.55 1.53 4.70
CA VAL A 21 15.61 2.45 5.15
C VAL A 21 15.04 3.86 5.34
N GLU A 22 14.32 4.40 4.35
CA GLU A 22 13.73 5.74 4.43
C GLU A 22 12.75 5.89 5.61
N MET A 23 11.91 4.87 5.86
CA MET A 23 10.94 4.90 6.97
C MET A 23 11.64 4.90 8.33
N VAL A 24 12.72 4.12 8.47
CA VAL A 24 13.52 4.07 9.70
C VAL A 24 14.26 5.39 9.93
N GLU A 25 14.87 5.97 8.90
CA GLU A 25 15.55 7.27 8.98
C GLU A 25 14.61 8.41 9.38
N LYS A 26 13.36 8.35 8.93
CA LYS A 26 12.30 9.30 9.31
C LYS A 26 11.67 9.02 10.68
N GLY A 27 12.10 7.98 11.37
CA GLY A 27 11.58 7.61 12.68
C GLY A 27 10.14 7.09 12.66
N ILE A 28 9.66 6.58 11.53
CA ILE A 28 8.32 5.99 11.42
C ILE A 28 8.30 4.69 12.22
N LEU A 29 7.33 4.57 13.13
CA LEU A 29 7.19 3.37 13.94
C LEU A 29 6.73 2.20 13.08
N PHE A 30 7.16 0.99 13.44
CA PHE A 30 6.74 -0.23 12.74
C PHE A 30 5.21 -0.34 12.62
N SER A 31 4.47 0.01 13.68
CA SER A 31 3.00 0.01 13.66
C SER A 31 2.43 0.99 12.64
N GLU A 32 2.98 2.19 12.54
CA GLU A 32 2.54 3.21 11.58
C GLU A 32 2.86 2.78 10.14
N ALA A 33 4.05 2.19 9.95
CA ALA A 33 4.47 1.66 8.66
C ALA A 33 3.53 0.55 8.17
N MET A 34 3.20 -0.39 9.05
CA MET A 34 2.28 -1.48 8.76
C MET A 34 0.86 -0.98 8.47
N ASP A 35 0.38 0.00 9.24
CA ASP A 35 -0.94 0.62 9.02
C ASP A 35 -1.01 1.35 7.67
N GLN A 36 0.03 2.10 7.30
CA GLN A 36 0.10 2.76 6.00
C GLN A 36 0.16 1.74 4.85
N PHE A 37 1.01 0.73 4.97
CA PHE A 37 1.08 -0.35 3.98
C PHE A 37 -0.27 -1.04 3.79
N GLU A 38 -0.92 -1.42 4.89
CA GLU A 38 -2.23 -2.08 4.86
C GLU A 38 -3.27 -1.20 4.15
N ARG A 39 -3.37 0.08 4.51
CA ARG A 39 -4.32 1.03 3.90
C ARG A 39 -4.07 1.19 2.40
N CYS A 40 -2.81 1.37 2.00
CA CYS A 40 -2.42 1.50 0.60
C CYS A 40 -2.76 0.22 -0.20
N PHE A 41 -2.41 -0.94 0.36
CA PHE A 41 -2.65 -2.23 -0.29
C PHE A 41 -4.14 -2.51 -0.48
N ILE A 42 -4.94 -2.34 0.58
CA ILE A 42 -6.40 -2.50 0.53
C ILE A 42 -7.01 -1.53 -0.47
N THR A 43 -6.58 -0.27 -0.47
CA THR A 43 -7.13 0.76 -1.38
C THR A 43 -6.83 0.43 -2.83
N GLU A 44 -5.63 -0.04 -3.16
CA GLU A 44 -5.27 -0.41 -4.53
C GLU A 44 -6.08 -1.62 -5.02
N VAL A 45 -6.25 -2.67 -4.19
CA VAL A 45 -7.09 -3.81 -4.56
C VAL A 45 -8.55 -3.40 -4.71
N LEU A 46 -9.05 -2.55 -3.82
CA LEU A 46 -10.41 -2.03 -3.90
C LEU A 46 -10.63 -1.21 -5.18
N ARG A 47 -9.67 -0.35 -5.54
CA ARG A 47 -9.68 0.46 -6.76
C ARG A 47 -9.73 -0.42 -8.01
N ARG A 48 -8.89 -1.46 -8.07
CA ARG A 48 -8.89 -2.45 -9.18
C ARG A 48 -10.20 -3.22 -9.31
N ASN A 49 -10.97 -3.32 -8.22
CA ASN A 49 -12.27 -3.98 -8.18
C ASN A 49 -13.45 -2.99 -8.21
N ASN A 50 -13.23 -1.74 -8.63
CA ASN A 50 -14.25 -0.70 -8.73
C ASN A 50 -15.07 -0.51 -7.45
N GLY A 51 -14.44 -0.65 -6.28
CA GLY A 51 -15.15 -0.53 -5.00
C GLY A 51 -15.93 -1.77 -4.55
N ASN A 52 -15.88 -2.88 -5.29
CA ASN A 52 -16.59 -4.10 -4.93
C ASN A 52 -15.93 -4.78 -3.70
N LEU A 53 -16.56 -4.62 -2.54
CA LEU A 53 -16.05 -5.14 -1.27
C LEU A 53 -16.03 -6.66 -1.21
N ILE A 54 -16.98 -7.36 -1.84
CA ILE A 54 -17.04 -8.83 -1.80
C ILE A 54 -15.87 -9.42 -2.57
N ARG A 55 -15.64 -8.95 -3.80
CA ARG A 55 -14.50 -9.39 -4.62
C ARG A 55 -13.16 -9.00 -4.00
N THR A 56 -13.06 -7.79 -3.46
CA THR A 56 -11.86 -7.31 -2.77
C THR A 56 -11.56 -8.16 -1.54
N ALA A 57 -12.57 -8.51 -0.73
CA ALA A 57 -12.43 -9.38 0.44
C ALA A 57 -11.92 -10.77 0.06
N ALA A 58 -12.47 -11.35 -1.02
CA ALA A 58 -12.01 -12.64 -1.55
C ALA A 58 -10.55 -12.60 -2.02
N ILE A 59 -10.14 -11.55 -2.75
CA ILE A 59 -8.75 -11.38 -3.23
C ILE A 59 -7.78 -11.19 -2.07
N LEU A 60 -8.16 -10.40 -1.08
CA LEU A 60 -7.34 -10.14 0.11
C LEU A 60 -7.33 -11.32 1.10
N GLY A 61 -8.19 -12.32 0.92
CA GLY A 61 -8.32 -13.44 1.87
C GLY A 61 -8.85 -13.02 3.24
N ILE A 62 -9.59 -11.91 3.33
CA ILE A 62 -10.16 -11.41 4.60
C ILE A 62 -11.68 -11.37 4.55
N HIS A 63 -12.33 -11.55 5.69
CA HIS A 63 -13.78 -11.49 5.75
C HIS A 63 -14.30 -10.08 5.37
N ARG A 64 -15.41 -10.00 4.60
CA ARG A 64 -15.96 -8.74 4.09
C ARG A 64 -16.25 -7.70 5.19
N ASN A 65 -16.69 -8.15 6.38
CA ASN A 65 -16.99 -7.26 7.50
C ASN A 65 -15.71 -6.62 8.06
N THR A 66 -14.62 -7.37 8.09
CA THR A 66 -13.30 -6.88 8.49
C THR A 66 -12.81 -5.86 7.47
N LEU A 67 -12.92 -6.18 6.18
CA LEU A 67 -12.60 -5.24 5.11
C LEU A 67 -13.43 -3.94 5.21
N ALA A 68 -14.74 -4.03 5.42
CA ALA A 68 -15.62 -2.86 5.51
C ALA A 68 -15.19 -1.90 6.64
N LYS A 69 -14.80 -2.44 7.80
CA LYS A 69 -14.24 -1.64 8.91
C LYS A 69 -12.91 -0.99 8.52
N LYS A 70 -12.00 -1.74 7.91
CA LYS A 70 -10.69 -1.23 7.46
C LYS A 70 -10.82 -0.13 6.39
N VAL A 71 -11.73 -0.30 5.43
CA VAL A 71 -12.00 0.70 4.37
C VAL A 71 -12.58 1.98 4.95
N LYS A 72 -13.48 1.89 5.95
CA LYS A 72 -14.01 3.08 6.64
C LYS A 72 -12.88 3.88 7.32
N GLY A 73 -11.94 3.19 7.95
CA GLY A 73 -10.76 3.82 8.54
C GLY A 73 -9.79 4.41 7.51
N ALA A 74 -9.61 3.73 6.37
CA ALA A 74 -8.72 4.15 5.28
C ALA A 74 -9.19 5.44 4.59
N ARG A 75 -10.48 5.55 4.28
CA ARG A 75 -11.06 6.73 3.60
C ARG A 75 -11.06 8.02 4.44
N ALA A 76 -10.95 7.89 5.76
CA ALA A 76 -10.94 9.03 6.67
C ALA A 76 -9.59 9.78 6.72
N ALA A 77 -8.51 9.16 6.22
CA ALA A 77 -7.20 9.77 6.11
C ALA A 77 -7.02 10.31 4.68
N HIS A 78 -7.57 11.50 4.42
CA HIS A 78 -7.09 12.34 3.32
C HIS A 78 -5.76 12.93 3.81
N TRP A 79 -4.66 12.47 3.22
CA TRP A 79 -3.34 13.08 3.40
C TRP A 79 -3.20 14.28 2.46
#